data_AF-A0A357XRT0-F1
#
_entry.id   AF-A0A357XRT0-F1
#
_cell.length_a   1.000
_cell.length_b   1.000
_cell.length_c   1.000
_cell.angle_alpha   90.00
_cell.angle_beta   90.00
_cell.angle_gamma   90.00
#
_symmetry.space_group_name_H-M   'P 1'
#
loop_
_entity.id
_entity.type
_entity.pdbx_description
1 polymer ?
#
loop_
_entity_poly.entity_id
_entity_poly.type
_entity_poly.pdbx_seq_one_letter_code
_entity_poly.pdbx_strand_id
1 'polypeptide(L)' 'FDQLNKYFQISEMMTIGSCYWNIIHGHSPGEVGRDAEGLQIVRTLGRNLSWFLKLLEHGKGHVAVPEPEAPVRTNFIR' A
#
# COMPACT_ATOMS: atom_id res chain seq x y z
N PHE A 1 4.98 -2.21 10.38
CA PHE A 1 4.91 -1.49 9.08
C PHE A 1 6.24 -1.45 8.36
N ASP A 2 7.31 -1.08 9.05
CA ASP A 2 8.62 -0.81 8.46
C ASP A 2 9.19 -1.96 7.61
N GLN A 3 9.04 -3.22 8.03
CA GLN A 3 9.64 -4.36 7.32
C GLN A 3 8.95 -4.69 5.99
N LEU A 4 7.62 -4.82 5.97
CA LEU A 4 6.90 -5.22 4.76
C LEU A 4 6.91 -4.11 3.69
N ASN A 5 6.76 -2.85 4.11
CA ASN A 5 6.69 -1.74 3.14
C ASN A 5 8.02 -1.44 2.46
N LYS A 6 9.16 -1.83 3.06
CA LYS A 6 10.47 -1.76 2.39
C LYS A 6 10.44 -2.44 1.03
N TYR A 7 9.85 -3.64 0.93
CA TYR A 7 9.83 -4.38 -0.33
C TYR A 7 9.01 -3.67 -1.41
N PHE A 8 7.88 -3.06 -1.03
CA PHE A 8 7.07 -2.29 -1.96
C PHE A 8 7.79 -1.02 -2.42
N GLN A 9 8.44 -0.31 -1.49
CA GLN A 9 9.19 0.91 -1.80
C GLN A 9 10.44 0.64 -2.65
N ILE A 10 11.19 -0.43 -2.36
CA ILE A 10 12.36 -0.85 -3.14
C ILE A 10 11.96 -1.24 -4.57
N SER A 11 10.75 -1.79 -4.75
CA SER A 11 10.23 -2.20 -6.05
C SER A 11 9.47 -1.08 -6.79
N GLU A 12 9.62 0.18 -6.37
CA GLU A 12 8.93 1.34 -6.94
C GLU A 12 7.40 1.19 -6.99
N MET A 13 6.82 0.37 -6.10
CA MET A 13 5.38 0.12 -6.09
C MET A 13 4.65 1.28 -5.43
N MET A 14 3.58 1.74 -6.08
CA MET A 14 2.63 2.63 -5.43
C MET A 14 1.88 1.89 -4.32
N THR A 15 1.96 2.41 -3.10
CA THR A 15 1.31 1.84 -1.92
C THR A 15 0.12 2.71 -1.49
N ILE A 16 -0.97 2.05 -1.08
CA ILE A 16 -2.19 2.73 -0.66
C ILE A 16 -2.38 2.55 0.85
N GLY A 17 -2.56 3.67 1.54
CA GLY A 17 -2.80 3.73 2.97
C GLY A 17 -4.27 3.70 3.36
N SER A 18 -4.50 3.60 4.66
CA SER A 18 -5.79 3.79 5.31
C SER A 18 -5.69 4.94 6.34
N CYS A 19 -6.66 5.05 7.25
CA CYS A 19 -6.65 6.02 8.35
C CYS A 19 -5.75 5.63 9.52
N TYR A 20 -5.24 4.39 9.57
CA TYR A 20 -4.24 3.93 10.54
C TYR A 20 -3.57 2.62 10.05
N TRP A 21 -2.82 1.92 10.91
CA TRP A 21 -2.22 0.62 10.57
C TRP A 21 -3.26 -0.36 10.06
N ASN A 22 -3.01 -0.96 8.89
CA ASN A 22 -3.91 -1.93 8.24
C ASN A 22 -3.95 -3.27 8.98
N ILE A 23 -4.51 -3.28 10.19
CA ILE A 23 -4.58 -4.42 11.10
C ILE A 23 -6.02 -4.52 11.61
N ILE A 24 -6.47 -5.76 11.79
CA ILE A 24 -7.74 -6.09 12.42
C ILE A 24 -7.50 -7.21 13.43
N HIS A 25 -8.19 -7.16 14.56
CA HIS A 25 -7.97 -8.08 15.68
C HIS A 25 -9.18 -8.97 15.92
N GLY A 26 -8.90 -10.24 16.26
CA GLY A 26 -9.89 -11.21 16.69
C GLY A 26 -9.18 -12.47 17.17
N HIS A 27 -9.54 -12.99 18.34
CA HIS A 27 -8.90 -14.18 18.89
C HIS A 27 -9.58 -15.46 18.40
N SER A 28 -10.92 -15.46 18.40
CA SER A 28 -11.74 -16.57 17.88
C SER A 28 -12.41 -16.19 16.54
N PRO A 29 -12.79 -17.19 15.72
CA PRO A 29 -13.60 -16.96 14.53
C PRO A 29 -14.83 -16.09 14.82
N GLY A 30 -15.07 -15.08 13.98
CA GLY A 30 -16.19 -14.14 14.12
C GLY A 30 -15.93 -12.93 15.02
N GLU A 31 -14.93 -12.98 15.92
CA GLU A 31 -14.63 -11.84 16.80
C GLU A 31 -14.07 -10.63 16.05
N VAL A 32 -13.49 -10.85 14.88
CA VAL A 32 -13.03 -9.82 13.94
C VAL A 32 -14.14 -8.82 13.59
N GLY A 33 -15.40 -9.26 13.59
CA GLY A 33 -16.56 -8.40 13.35
C GLY A 33 -16.86 -7.42 14.49
N ARG A 34 -16.23 -7.60 15.66
CA ARG A 34 -16.38 -6.73 16.83
C ARG A 34 -15.26 -5.69 16.93
N ASP A 35 -14.20 -5.81 16.13
CA ASP A 35 -13.16 -4.79 16.02
C ASP A 35 -13.65 -3.61 15.16
N ALA A 36 -14.39 -2.70 15.79
CA ALA A 36 -15.00 -1.57 15.10
C ALA A 36 -13.96 -0.66 14.41
N GLU A 37 -12.80 -0.46 15.04
CA GLU A 37 -11.69 0.32 14.49
C GLU A 37 -11.06 -0.40 13.30
N GLY A 38 -10.68 -1.66 13.45
CA GLY A 38 -10.13 -2.46 12.36
C GLY A 38 -11.07 -2.57 11.16
N LEU A 39 -12.37 -2.71 11.40
CA LEU A 39 -13.38 -2.67 10.34
C LEU A 39 -13.45 -1.29 9.65
N GLN A 40 -13.31 -0.19 10.38
CA GLN A 40 -13.22 1.15 9.80
C GLN A 40 -11.95 1.32 8.94
N ILE A 41 -10.82 0.81 9.43
CA ILE A 41 -9.54 0.82 8.72
C ILE A 41 -9.67 0.04 7.40
N VAL A 42 -10.24 -1.16 7.41
CA VAL A 42 -10.38 -1.97 6.19
C VAL A 42 -11.36 -1.32 5.20
N ARG A 43 -12.49 -0.77 5.66
CA ARG A 43 -13.42 -0.01 4.79
C ARG A 43 -12.74 1.21 4.16
N THR A 44 -11.92 1.92 4.92
CA THR A 44 -11.19 3.10 4.43
C THR A 44 -10.13 2.70 3.40
N LEU A 45 -9.37 1.64 3.68
CA LEU A 45 -8.39 1.09 2.73
C LEU A 45 -9.07 0.68 1.42
N GLY A 46 -10.21 -0.02 1.48
CA GLY A 46 -10.96 -0.44 0.30
C GLY A 46 -11.47 0.75 -0.55
N ARG A 47 -11.95 1.82 0.10
CA ARG A 47 -12.35 3.05 -0.61
C ARG A 47 -11.16 3.72 -1.30
N ASN A 48 -10.04 3.84 -0.60
CA ASN A 48 -8.82 4.45 -1.15
C ASN A 48 -8.28 3.63 -2.32
N LEU A 49 -8.27 2.30 -2.21
CA LEU A 49 -7.86 1.40 -3.30
C LEU A 49 -8.78 1.52 -4.51
N SER A 50 -10.10 1.53 -4.30
CA SER A 50 -11.06 1.69 -5.40
C SER A 50 -10.90 3.02 -6.14
N TRP A 51 -10.72 4.11 -5.40
CA TRP A 51 -10.43 5.42 -5.98
C TRP A 51 -9.14 5.41 -6.80
N PHE A 52 -8.07 4.85 -6.25
CA PHE A 52 -6.77 4.78 -6.90
C PHE A 52 -6.81 3.94 -8.19
N LEU A 53 -7.47 2.77 -8.18
CA LEU A 53 -7.63 1.94 -9.37
C LEU A 53 -8.39 2.67 -10.49
N LYS A 54 -9.40 3.47 -10.15
CA LYS A 54 -10.09 4.32 -11.13
C LYS A 54 -9.16 5.37 -11.72
N LEU A 55 -8.33 6.01 -10.90
CA LEU A 55 -7.34 6.97 -11.40
C LEU A 55 -6.32 6.32 -12.33
N LEU A 56 -5.83 5.12 -11.99
CA LEU A 56 -4.92 4.37 -12.86
C LEU A 56 -5.56 4.05 -14.20
N GLU A 57 -6.81 3.58 -14.19
CA GLU A 57 -7.54 3.28 -15.43
C GLU A 57 -7.73 4.54 -16.28
N HIS A 58 -8.10 5.67 -15.67
CA HIS A 58 -8.26 6.94 -16.37
C HIS A 58 -6.92 7.58 -16.81
N GLY A 59 -5.83 7.30 -16.13
CA GLY A 59 -4.49 7.77 -16.50
C GLY A 59 -3.82 6.91 -17.59
N LYS A 60 -4.30 5.69 -17.80
CA LYS A 60 -3.74 4.76 -18.79
C LYS A 60 -3.76 5.38 -20.19
N GLY A 61 -2.60 5.37 -20.85
CA GLY A 61 -2.40 5.96 -22.18
C GLY A 61 -2.29 7.49 -22.21
N HIS A 62 -2.56 8.18 -21.09
CA HIS A 62 -2.43 9.63 -20.96
C HIS A 62 -1.21 10.01 -20.12
N VAL A 63 -0.86 9.17 -19.14
CA VAL A 63 0.31 9.30 -18.28
C VAL A 63 1.19 8.09 -18.52
N ALA A 64 2.43 8.33 -18.95
CA ALA A 64 3.41 7.27 -19.13
C ALA A 64 3.83 6.69 -17.77
N VAL A 65 4.01 5.37 -17.72
CA VAL A 65 4.65 4.73 -16.58
C VAL A 65 6.12 5.17 -16.59
N PRO A 66 6.70 5.60 -15.45
CA PRO A 66 8.11 5.96 -15.40
C PRO A 66 8.99 4.75 -15.73
N GLU A 67 10.04 4.97 -16.50
CA GLU A 67 11.04 3.95 -16.76
C GLU A 67 11.92 3.77 -15.51
N PRO A 68 12.16 2.52 -15.07
CA PRO A 68 13.02 2.26 -13.92
C PRO A 68 14.45 2.78 -14.15
N GLU A 69 15.03 3.40 -13.12
CA GLU A 69 16.42 3.85 -13.19
C GLU A 69 17.40 2.69 -13.02
N ALA A 70 18.50 2.70 -13.77
CA ALA A 70 19.55 1.69 -13.62
C ALA A 70 20.22 1.81 -12.23
N PRO A 71 20.44 0.70 -11.50
CA PRO A 71 20.97 0.76 -10.15
C PRO A 71 22.43 1.24 -10.14
N VAL A 72 22.69 2.35 -9.44
CA VAL A 72 24.05 2.84 -9.17
C VAL A 72 24.51 2.32 -7.81
N ARG A 73 25.62 1.58 -7.77
CA ARG A 73 26.22 1.10 -6.51
C ARG A 73 27.36 2.01 -6.08
N THR A 74 27.30 2.48 -4.84
CA THR A 74 28.38 3.26 -4.22
C THR A 74 29.16 2.38 -3.25
N ASN A 75 30.49 2.38 -3.36
CA ASN A 75 31.35 1.82 -2.33
C ASN A 75 31.59 2.86 -1.23
N PHE A 76 31.21 2.54 0.00
CA PHE A 76 31.33 3.42 1.17
C PHE A 76 32.69 3.33 1.87
N ILE A 77 33.52 2.36 1.49
CA ILE A 77 34.90 2.20 1.97
C ILE A 77 35.83 2.63 0.83
N ARG A 78 36.69 3.62 1.09
CA ARG A 78 37.74 4.09 0.17
C ARG A 78 39.10 3.65 0.67
#